data_AF-A0A8A3PCP6-F1
#
_entry.id   AF-A0A8A3PCP6-F1
#
_cell.length_a   1.000
_cell.length_b   1.000
_cell.length_c   1.000
_cell.angle_alpha   90.00
_cell.angle_beta   90.00
_cell.angle_gamma   90.00
#
_symmetry.space_group_name_H-M   'P 1'
#
loop_
_entity.id
_entity.type
_entity.pdbx_description
1 polymer ?
#
loop_
_entity_poly.entity_id
_entity_poly.type
_entity_poly.pdbx_seq_one_letter_code
_entity_poly.pdbx_strand_id
1 'polypeptide(L)'
;MADRYSFSLTTFSPSGKLVQIEYALNAVNQGVTALGIKATNGIVLATEKKSSSTLIDPPSLSKVSLITPNIGMVYSGMGPDYRVLVDKARKVSHTGYKRIYNEYPPTRILVQDVARVMQEATQSGGVRPYGVSLLIAGWDDGIEPESGDVAGAEIHPDEKKPSGKTGGILKGGPMLYQVDPSGSYFPWKATAIGKNATSAKTFLEKRYTEGLELEDAVHIALLTLKETIEGEMNGDTVEIGRFNNPTKLLHY
;
A
#
# COMPACT_ATOMS: atom_id res chain seq x y z
N MET A 1 4.78 21.21 30.35
CA MET A 1 4.26 20.16 31.26
C MET A 1 4.67 18.83 30.67
N ALA A 2 5.24 17.91 31.45
CA ALA A 2 5.64 16.59 30.94
C ALA A 2 4.40 15.71 30.70
N ASP A 3 4.42 14.90 29.65
CA ASP A 3 3.38 13.89 29.41
C ASP A 3 3.42 12.86 30.55
N ARG A 4 2.25 12.60 31.17
CA ARG A 4 2.09 11.68 32.30
C ARG A 4 1.48 10.34 31.89
N TYR A 5 1.07 10.16 30.63
CA TYR A 5 0.47 8.92 30.15
C TYR A 5 1.55 7.95 29.65
N SER A 6 2.34 7.40 30.57
CA SER A 6 3.40 6.42 30.25
C SER A 6 2.92 4.96 30.16
N PHE A 7 1.62 4.71 30.32
CA PHE A 7 1.01 3.38 30.31
C PHE A 7 0.22 3.12 29.02
N SER A 8 0.19 1.87 28.56
CA SER A 8 -0.56 1.49 27.35
C SER A 8 -2.05 1.74 27.52
N LEU A 9 -2.66 2.35 26.50
CA LEU A 9 -4.13 2.49 26.40
C LEU A 9 -4.79 1.27 25.74
N THR A 10 -3.99 0.37 25.16
CA THR A 10 -4.44 -0.86 24.52
C THR A 10 -4.02 -2.05 25.39
N THR A 11 -4.99 -2.64 26.07
CA THR A 11 -4.79 -3.76 27.01
C THR A 11 -5.67 -4.94 26.64
N PHE A 12 -5.25 -6.14 27.07
CA PHE A 12 -6.04 -7.36 26.86
C PHE A 12 -7.30 -7.35 27.73
N SER A 13 -8.43 -7.66 27.11
CA SER A 13 -9.66 -8.00 27.82
C SER A 13 -9.53 -9.36 28.53
N PRO A 14 -10.42 -9.70 29.48
CA PRO A 14 -10.50 -11.04 30.06
C PRO A 14 -10.69 -12.17 29.03
N SER A 15 -11.24 -11.84 27.85
CA SER A 15 -11.41 -12.78 26.73
C SER A 15 -10.21 -12.84 25.77
N GLY A 16 -9.10 -12.18 26.09
CA GLY A 16 -7.88 -12.17 25.27
C GLY A 16 -7.90 -11.22 24.08
N LYS A 17 -8.85 -10.27 24.04
CA LYS A 17 -9.02 -9.34 22.92
C LYS A 17 -8.32 -8.00 23.18
N LEU A 18 -7.78 -7.40 22.13
CA LEU A 18 -7.29 -6.02 22.15
C LEU A 18 -8.37 -5.09 21.60
N VAL A 19 -9.23 -4.61 22.49
CA VAL A 19 -10.48 -3.92 22.12
C VAL A 19 -10.23 -2.62 21.34
N GLN A 20 -9.16 -1.89 21.63
CA GLN A 20 -8.78 -0.69 20.86
C GLN A 20 -8.46 -1.00 19.39
N ILE A 21 -7.92 -2.18 19.11
CA ILE A 21 -7.65 -2.63 17.73
C ILE A 21 -8.98 -3.00 17.04
N GLU A 22 -9.89 -3.68 17.74
CA GLU A 22 -11.23 -3.96 17.20
C GLU A 22 -11.99 -2.68 16.86
N TYR A 23 -11.88 -1.64 17.71
CA TYR A 23 -12.48 -0.33 17.43
C TYR A 23 -11.84 0.38 16.24
N ALA A 24 -10.52 0.31 16.10
CA ALA A 24 -9.82 0.85 14.94
C ALA A 24 -10.27 0.14 13.64
N LEU A 25 -10.38 -1.20 13.67
CA LEU A 25 -10.91 -1.98 12.54
C LEU A 25 -12.37 -1.62 12.21
N ASN A 26 -13.21 -1.36 13.22
CA ASN A 26 -14.57 -0.89 12.97
C ASN A 26 -14.58 0.49 12.28
N ALA A 27 -13.66 1.39 12.61
CA ALA A 27 -13.50 2.66 11.90
C ALA A 27 -13.05 2.44 10.44
N VAL A 28 -12.17 1.47 10.18
CA VAL A 28 -11.79 1.06 8.82
C VAL A 28 -13.01 0.58 8.04
N ASN A 29 -13.87 -0.24 8.66
CA ASN A 29 -15.09 -0.79 8.05
C ASN A 29 -16.17 0.27 7.80
N GLN A 30 -16.03 1.50 8.31
CA GLN A 30 -16.88 2.64 7.95
C GLN A 30 -16.26 3.51 6.87
N GLY A 31 -14.97 3.31 6.58
CA GLY A 31 -14.23 4.06 5.58
C GLY A 31 -14.65 3.72 4.14
N VAL A 32 -14.36 4.65 3.24
CA VAL A 32 -14.62 4.50 1.81
C VAL A 32 -13.83 3.33 1.24
N THR A 33 -14.46 2.54 0.37
CA THR A 33 -13.85 1.36 -0.24
C THR A 33 -12.56 1.73 -1.01
N ALA A 34 -11.52 0.95 -0.76
CA ALA A 34 -10.28 0.97 -1.53
C ALA A 34 -9.90 -0.46 -1.91
N LEU A 35 -9.31 -0.64 -3.08
CA LEU A 35 -8.94 -1.95 -3.59
C LEU A 35 -7.59 -1.91 -4.31
N GLY A 36 -7.00 -3.10 -4.45
CA GLY A 36 -5.76 -3.30 -5.19
C GLY A 36 -5.81 -4.61 -5.97
N ILE A 37 -5.26 -4.61 -7.18
CA ILE A 37 -5.20 -5.78 -8.06
C ILE A 37 -3.80 -5.88 -8.66
N LYS A 38 -3.16 -7.03 -8.45
CA LYS A 38 -1.87 -7.38 -9.02
C LYS A 38 -2.03 -8.01 -10.40
N ALA A 39 -1.53 -7.33 -11.42
CA ALA A 39 -1.38 -7.83 -12.78
C ALA A 39 0.00 -8.49 -12.98
N THR A 40 0.28 -9.01 -14.16
CA THR A 40 1.59 -9.55 -14.55
C THR A 40 2.62 -8.43 -14.76
N ASN A 41 2.20 -7.33 -15.37
CA ASN A 41 3.04 -6.20 -15.78
C ASN A 41 2.78 -4.92 -14.97
N GLY A 42 2.04 -5.00 -13.87
CA GLY A 42 1.85 -3.89 -12.95
C GLY A 42 0.89 -4.17 -11.80
N ILE A 43 0.55 -3.13 -11.05
CA ILE A 43 -0.46 -3.12 -9.99
C ILE A 43 -1.32 -1.88 -10.15
N VAL A 44 -2.62 -2.04 -9.89
CA VAL A 44 -3.54 -0.92 -9.74
C VAL A 44 -4.00 -0.82 -8.29
N LEU A 45 -4.01 0.41 -7.76
CA LEU A 45 -4.74 0.80 -6.57
C LEU A 45 -5.88 1.71 -6.98
N ALA A 46 -7.07 1.51 -6.43
CA ALA A 46 -8.23 2.34 -6.75
C ALA A 46 -9.08 2.61 -5.51
N THR A 47 -9.68 3.80 -5.43
CA THR A 47 -10.61 4.17 -4.37
C THR A 47 -11.58 5.25 -4.85
N GLU A 48 -12.73 5.33 -4.19
CA GLU A 48 -13.67 6.43 -4.38
C GLU A 48 -13.17 7.70 -3.64
N LYS A 49 -13.25 8.83 -4.35
CA LYS A 49 -13.12 10.19 -3.81
C LYS A 49 -14.49 10.69 -3.38
N LYS A 50 -14.88 10.32 -2.16
CA LYS A 50 -16.11 10.80 -1.55
C LYS A 50 -15.92 12.25 -1.08
N SER A 51 -16.39 13.21 -1.87
CA SER A 51 -16.42 14.61 -1.46
C SER A 51 -17.59 14.86 -0.52
N SER A 52 -17.37 15.61 0.58
CA SER A 52 -18.43 16.03 1.49
C SER A 52 -19.21 17.25 1.00
N SER A 53 -18.68 17.96 0.00
CA SER A 53 -19.31 19.14 -0.60
C SER A 53 -18.84 19.33 -2.03
N THR A 54 -19.74 19.78 -2.92
CA THR A 54 -19.40 20.17 -4.29
C THR A 54 -18.46 21.37 -4.36
N LEU A 55 -18.28 22.10 -3.26
CA LEU A 55 -17.37 23.24 -3.15
C LEU A 55 -15.93 22.84 -2.83
N ILE A 56 -15.67 21.57 -2.51
CA ILE A 56 -14.32 21.07 -2.29
C ILE A 56 -13.67 20.87 -3.66
N ASP A 57 -12.48 21.42 -3.82
CA ASP A 57 -11.64 21.21 -5.00
C ASP A 57 -11.13 19.75 -5.03
N PRO A 58 -11.62 18.88 -5.93
CA PRO A 58 -11.31 17.45 -5.90
C PRO A 58 -9.82 17.10 -6.01
N PRO A 59 -8.99 17.80 -6.83
CA PRO A 59 -7.54 17.58 -6.89
C PRO A 59 -6.81 17.80 -5.57
N SER A 60 -7.35 18.61 -4.66
CA SER A 60 -6.71 18.91 -3.36
C SER A 60 -6.73 17.72 -2.39
N LEU A 61 -7.60 16.73 -2.63
CA LEU A 61 -7.77 15.54 -1.79
C LEU A 61 -7.29 14.30 -2.54
N SER A 62 -6.04 13.90 -2.29
CA SER A 62 -5.49 12.63 -2.80
C SER A 62 -5.53 11.55 -1.72
N LYS A 63 -6.13 10.41 -2.08
CA LYS A 63 -6.18 9.20 -1.26
C LYS A 63 -5.17 8.15 -1.72
N VAL A 64 -4.62 8.27 -2.93
CA VAL A 64 -3.55 7.42 -3.44
C VAL A 64 -2.24 8.21 -3.43
N SER A 65 -1.32 7.86 -2.54
CA SER A 65 -0.08 8.62 -2.37
C SER A 65 1.15 7.84 -2.82
N LEU A 66 2.00 8.50 -3.60
CA LEU A 66 3.33 8.01 -3.95
C LEU A 66 4.27 8.10 -2.73
N ILE A 67 4.90 6.99 -2.33
CA ILE A 67 5.84 6.94 -1.20
C ILE A 67 7.28 6.93 -1.68
N THR A 68 7.56 6.14 -2.71
CA THR A 68 8.82 6.10 -3.47
C THR A 68 8.46 6.10 -4.97
N PRO A 69 9.40 6.31 -5.89
CA PRO A 69 9.10 6.29 -7.33
C PRO A 69 8.41 5.02 -7.83
N ASN A 70 8.60 3.89 -7.13
CA ASN A 70 8.07 2.58 -7.49
C ASN A 70 7.02 2.03 -6.50
N ILE A 71 6.71 2.73 -5.40
CA ILE A 71 5.76 2.27 -4.37
C ILE A 71 4.76 3.36 -4.04
N GLY A 72 3.47 3.00 -4.07
CA GLY A 72 2.39 3.84 -3.58
C GLY A 72 1.50 3.14 -2.57
N MET A 73 0.62 3.94 -1.99
CA MET A 73 -0.23 3.54 -0.88
C MET A 73 -1.62 4.13 -1.06
N VAL A 74 -2.64 3.40 -0.64
CA VAL A 74 -4.03 3.85 -0.50
C VAL A 74 -4.58 3.33 0.82
N TYR A 75 -5.69 3.90 1.32
CA TYR A 75 -6.24 3.53 2.62
C TYR A 75 -7.77 3.46 2.63
N SER A 76 -8.29 2.81 3.68
CA SER A 76 -9.65 3.01 4.18
C SER A 76 -9.61 3.33 5.68
N GLY A 77 -10.49 4.22 6.14
CA GLY A 77 -10.60 4.66 7.54
C GLY A 77 -10.36 6.16 7.70
N MET A 78 -9.59 6.55 8.72
CA MET A 78 -9.33 7.95 9.08
C MET A 78 -8.25 8.61 8.21
N GLY A 79 -8.64 9.56 7.35
CA GLY A 79 -7.70 10.29 6.48
C GLY A 79 -6.55 11.03 7.17
N PRO A 80 -6.76 11.69 8.33
CA PRO A 80 -5.66 12.32 9.05
C PRO A 80 -4.58 11.34 9.53
N ASP A 81 -4.99 10.15 10.02
CA ASP A 81 -4.07 9.09 10.43
C ASP A 81 -3.25 8.59 9.23
N TYR A 82 -3.92 8.39 8.08
CA TYR A 82 -3.26 8.03 6.81
C TYR A 82 -2.19 9.04 6.41
N ARG A 83 -2.50 10.34 6.44
CA ARG A 83 -1.54 11.40 6.05
C ARG A 83 -0.26 11.36 6.88
N VAL A 84 -0.39 11.16 8.20
CA VAL A 84 0.78 11.02 9.08
C VAL A 84 1.58 9.76 8.74
N LEU A 85 0.92 8.64 8.41
CA LEU A 85 1.60 7.42 8.00
C LEU A 85 2.31 7.57 6.66
N VAL A 86 1.76 8.32 5.70
CA VAL A 86 2.42 8.67 4.43
C VAL A 86 3.74 9.41 4.70
N ASP A 87 3.72 10.43 5.56
CA ASP A 87 4.93 11.20 5.88
C ASP A 87 5.98 10.35 6.60
N LYS A 88 5.56 9.49 7.53
CA LYS A 88 6.44 8.52 8.19
C LYS A 88 7.03 7.50 7.21
N ALA A 89 6.22 6.98 6.29
CA ALA A 89 6.64 6.03 5.27
C ALA A 89 7.68 6.65 4.31
N ARG A 90 7.44 7.89 3.85
CA ARG A 90 8.41 8.64 3.02
C ARG A 90 9.71 8.93 3.77
N LYS A 91 9.62 9.27 5.06
CA LYS A 91 10.81 9.55 5.87
C LYS A 91 11.63 8.27 6.08
N VAL A 92 10.99 7.17 6.50
CA VAL A 92 11.69 5.91 6.81
C VAL A 92 12.28 5.27 5.56
N SER A 93 11.64 5.40 4.38
CA SER A 93 12.21 4.92 3.11
C SER A 93 13.55 5.60 2.80
N HIS A 94 13.72 6.86 3.19
CA HIS A 94 14.98 7.58 3.03
C HIS A 94 15.98 7.27 4.14
N THR A 95 15.57 7.39 5.40
CA THR A 95 16.51 7.27 6.54
C THR A 95 16.92 5.83 6.81
N GLY A 96 16.00 4.88 6.67
CA GLY A 96 16.22 3.46 6.94
C GLY A 96 16.76 2.67 5.75
N TYR A 97 16.73 3.24 4.54
CA TYR A 97 17.14 2.52 3.34
C TYR A 97 17.95 3.39 2.37
N LYS A 98 17.35 4.41 1.73
CA LYS A 98 18.01 5.17 0.66
C LYS A 98 19.33 5.81 1.04
N ARG A 99 19.46 6.37 2.24
CA ARG A 99 20.72 6.97 2.71
C ARG A 99 21.81 5.94 2.99
N ILE A 100 21.43 4.68 3.24
CA ILE A 100 22.33 3.60 3.60
C ILE A 100 22.78 2.83 2.35
N TYR A 101 21.83 2.53 1.46
CA TYR A 101 22.04 1.67 0.29
C TYR A 101 22.02 2.42 -1.04
N ASN A 102 21.78 3.73 -1.03
CA ASN A 102 21.67 4.58 -2.22
C ASN A 102 20.57 4.15 -3.22
N GLU A 103 19.58 3.38 -2.77
CA GLU A 103 18.45 2.91 -3.57
C GLU A 103 17.16 2.94 -2.74
N TYR A 104 15.98 2.88 -3.38
CA TYR A 104 14.72 2.82 -2.63
C TYR A 104 14.46 1.42 -2.08
N PRO A 105 13.78 1.28 -0.92
CA PRO A 105 13.53 -0.03 -0.32
C PRO A 105 12.63 -0.88 -1.22
N PRO A 106 12.81 -2.22 -1.21
CA PRO A 106 11.80 -3.15 -1.72
C PRO A 106 10.47 -2.95 -1.00
N THR A 107 9.37 -3.23 -1.70
CA THR A 107 7.99 -3.06 -1.22
C THR A 107 7.79 -3.76 0.12
N ARG A 108 8.30 -4.99 0.25
CA ARG A 108 8.19 -5.77 1.50
C ARG A 108 8.89 -5.08 2.69
N ILE A 109 10.03 -4.45 2.47
CA ILE A 109 10.77 -3.76 3.55
C ILE A 109 10.02 -2.51 4.00
N LEU A 110 9.50 -1.72 3.04
CA LEU A 110 8.68 -0.55 3.37
C LEU A 110 7.41 -0.95 4.13
N VAL A 111 6.74 -2.02 3.71
CA VAL A 111 5.56 -2.58 4.41
C VAL A 111 5.91 -2.95 5.85
N GLN A 112 7.05 -3.60 6.08
CA GLN A 112 7.52 -3.95 7.43
C GLN A 112 7.78 -2.72 8.30
N ASP A 113 8.38 -1.68 7.74
CA ASP A 113 8.60 -0.42 8.45
C ASP A 113 7.30 0.28 8.84
N VAL A 114 6.34 0.35 7.90
CA VAL A 114 5.01 0.94 8.16
C VAL A 114 4.24 0.12 9.20
N ALA A 115 4.25 -1.20 9.07
CA ALA A 115 3.64 -2.13 10.01
C ALA A 115 4.20 -1.97 11.42
N ARG A 116 5.52 -1.82 11.56
CA ARG A 116 6.18 -1.54 12.85
C ARG A 116 5.71 -0.23 13.45
N VAL A 117 5.65 0.85 12.67
CA VAL A 117 5.14 2.16 13.14
C VAL A 117 3.69 2.05 13.63
N MET A 118 2.86 1.24 12.96
CA MET A 118 1.48 0.99 13.39
C MET A 118 1.43 0.16 14.67
N GLN A 119 2.23 -0.91 14.75
CA GLN A 119 2.32 -1.79 15.93
C GLN A 119 2.78 -1.03 17.17
N GLU A 120 3.75 -0.14 17.06
CA GLU A 120 4.21 0.68 18.20
C GLU A 120 3.07 1.49 18.82
N ALA A 121 2.12 1.98 18.01
CA ALA A 121 0.95 2.71 18.50
C ALA A 121 -0.11 1.83 19.19
N THR A 122 0.05 0.50 19.12
CA THR A 122 -0.81 -0.46 19.83
C THR A 122 -0.28 -0.86 21.20
N GLN A 123 0.92 -0.42 21.57
CA GLN A 123 1.56 -0.82 22.83
C GLN A 123 2.20 0.35 23.59
N SER A 124 2.59 1.42 22.88
CA SER A 124 3.21 2.59 23.50
C SER A 124 2.25 3.32 24.45
N GLY A 125 2.81 3.99 25.45
CA GLY A 125 2.04 4.75 26.42
C GLY A 125 1.32 5.95 25.81
N GLY A 126 0.09 6.20 26.26
CA GLY A 126 -0.64 7.44 25.94
C GLY A 126 -1.11 7.59 24.48
N VAL A 127 -0.95 6.56 23.65
CA VAL A 127 -1.36 6.58 22.24
C VAL A 127 -2.45 5.55 21.94
N ARG A 128 -3.27 5.86 20.93
CA ARG A 128 -4.25 4.93 20.36
C ARG A 128 -3.71 4.31 19.06
N PRO A 129 -4.19 3.12 18.66
CA PRO A 129 -3.95 2.58 17.33
C PRO A 129 -4.40 3.54 16.22
N TYR A 130 -3.79 3.41 15.04
CA TYR A 130 -4.22 4.13 13.84
C TYR A 130 -5.55 3.55 13.36
N GLY A 131 -6.52 4.43 13.04
CA GLY A 131 -7.84 4.05 12.55
C GLY A 131 -7.88 3.82 11.04
N VAL A 132 -6.86 3.18 10.47
CA VAL A 132 -6.73 2.93 9.03
C VAL A 132 -6.21 1.51 8.76
N SER A 133 -6.69 0.93 7.66
CA SER A 133 -5.98 -0.13 6.95
C SER A 133 -5.40 0.44 5.66
N LEU A 134 -4.24 -0.05 5.27
CA LEU A 134 -3.47 0.41 4.12
C LEU A 134 -3.40 -0.70 3.08
N LEU A 135 -3.48 -0.33 1.80
CA LEU A 135 -2.98 -1.15 0.71
C LEU A 135 -1.72 -0.49 0.17
N ILE A 136 -0.61 -1.23 0.16
CA ILE A 136 0.69 -0.78 -0.34
C ILE A 136 1.00 -1.61 -1.58
N ALA A 137 1.22 -0.92 -2.70
CA ALA A 137 1.54 -1.53 -3.98
C ALA A 137 2.86 -1.01 -4.49
N GLY A 138 3.71 -1.88 -5.02
CA GLY A 138 4.96 -1.47 -5.62
C GLY A 138 5.54 -2.49 -6.58
N TRP A 139 6.50 -2.05 -7.37
CA TRP A 139 7.29 -2.88 -8.27
C TRP A 139 8.70 -3.04 -7.72
N ASP A 140 9.09 -4.28 -7.43
CA ASP A 140 10.42 -4.60 -6.93
C ASP A 140 11.30 -5.13 -8.06
N ASP A 141 12.50 -4.60 -8.21
CA ASP A 141 13.48 -5.14 -9.15
C ASP A 141 14.03 -6.47 -8.59
N GLY A 142 14.02 -7.51 -9.42
CA GLY A 142 14.53 -8.83 -9.04
C GLY A 142 16.05 -8.90 -9.16
N ILE A 143 16.65 -9.84 -8.46
CA ILE A 143 18.01 -10.30 -8.78
C ILE A 143 17.84 -11.55 -9.63
N GLU A 144 18.07 -11.47 -10.94
CA GLU A 144 18.28 -12.73 -11.67
C GLU A 144 19.53 -13.39 -11.08
N PRO A 145 19.47 -14.70 -10.73
CA PRO A 145 20.68 -15.38 -10.28
C PRO A 145 21.71 -15.23 -11.38
N GLU A 146 22.94 -14.81 -11.04
CA GLU A 146 24.06 -14.90 -11.97
C GLU A 146 24.12 -16.37 -12.43
N SER A 147 23.61 -16.65 -13.63
CA SER A 147 23.94 -17.89 -14.31
C SER A 147 25.45 -17.87 -14.40
N GLY A 148 26.11 -18.77 -13.66
CA GLY A 148 27.55 -18.93 -13.73
C GLY A 148 27.96 -19.16 -15.17
N ASP A 149 28.54 -18.10 -15.77
CA ASP A 149 29.47 -18.05 -16.89
C ASP A 149 29.31 -16.70 -17.62
N VAL A 150 29.87 -15.63 -17.05
CA VAL A 150 30.18 -14.41 -17.81
C VAL A 150 31.67 -14.11 -17.72
N ALA A 151 32.43 -14.93 -18.43
CA ALA A 151 33.70 -14.48 -18.96
C ALA A 151 33.42 -13.53 -20.13
N GLY A 152 33.53 -12.21 -19.90
CA GLY A 152 33.77 -11.24 -20.97
C GLY A 152 32.66 -10.29 -21.40
N ALA A 153 31.76 -9.82 -20.53
CA ALA A 153 30.88 -8.69 -20.85
C ALA A 153 31.57 -7.34 -20.52
N GLU A 154 31.71 -6.47 -21.52
CA GLU A 154 32.19 -5.09 -21.35
C GLU A 154 31.23 -4.28 -20.49
N ILE A 155 31.77 -3.60 -19.47
CA ILE A 155 30.97 -2.80 -18.53
C ILE A 155 30.76 -1.41 -19.15
N HIS A 156 29.53 -1.12 -19.58
CA HIS A 156 29.12 0.26 -19.89
C HIS A 156 28.98 1.07 -18.58
N PRO A 157 29.50 2.32 -18.53
CA PRO A 157 29.59 3.09 -17.29
C PRO A 157 28.24 3.49 -16.65
N ASP A 158 27.12 3.33 -17.36
CA ASP A 158 25.78 3.70 -16.89
C ASP A 158 24.89 2.51 -16.46
N GLU A 159 25.38 1.26 -16.54
CA GLU A 159 24.62 0.11 -16.05
C GLU A 159 24.67 0.01 -14.52
N LYS A 160 23.51 0.21 -13.88
CA LYS A 160 23.33 -0.05 -12.44
C LYS A 160 23.68 -1.51 -12.15
N LYS A 161 24.72 -1.74 -11.34
CA LYS A 161 25.03 -3.07 -10.81
C LYS A 161 23.80 -3.64 -10.09
N PRO A 162 23.42 -4.91 -10.35
CA PRO A 162 22.31 -5.54 -9.65
C PRO A 162 22.60 -5.54 -8.14
N SER A 163 21.71 -4.93 -7.36
CA SER A 163 21.83 -4.85 -5.91
C SER A 163 21.59 -6.22 -5.30
N GLY A 164 22.60 -6.79 -4.64
CA GLY A 164 22.49 -8.07 -3.92
C GLY A 164 21.59 -8.05 -2.67
N LYS A 165 20.80 -6.99 -2.44
CA LYS A 165 20.10 -6.74 -1.17
C LYS A 165 18.60 -6.44 -1.32
N THR A 166 17.89 -7.16 -2.21
CA THR A 166 16.43 -7.07 -2.39
C THR A 166 15.59 -7.58 -1.19
N GLY A 167 16.19 -7.78 -0.01
CA GLY A 167 15.52 -8.44 1.11
C GLY A 167 15.17 -9.90 0.79
N GLY A 168 15.95 -10.59 -0.04
CA GLY A 168 15.70 -12.00 -0.38
C GLY A 168 14.61 -12.22 -1.44
N ILE A 169 14.31 -11.21 -2.26
CA ILE A 169 13.42 -11.37 -3.42
C ILE A 169 14.26 -11.88 -4.60
N LEU A 170 14.07 -13.16 -4.95
CA LEU A 170 14.75 -13.82 -6.07
C LEU A 170 14.09 -13.52 -7.42
N LYS A 171 12.78 -13.27 -7.44
CA LYS A 171 12.03 -12.88 -8.64
C LYS A 171 11.34 -11.56 -8.37
N GLY A 172 11.76 -10.52 -9.08
CA GLY A 172 11.14 -9.20 -9.01
C GLY A 172 9.73 -9.19 -9.58
N GLY A 173 9.14 -8.01 -9.60
CA GLY A 173 7.85 -7.76 -10.21
C GLY A 173 6.86 -7.15 -9.23
N PRO A 174 5.57 -7.31 -9.53
CA PRO A 174 4.54 -6.56 -8.86
C PRO A 174 4.20 -7.14 -7.47
N MET A 175 4.05 -6.26 -6.48
CA MET A 175 3.77 -6.62 -5.09
C MET A 175 2.57 -5.81 -4.56
N LEU A 176 1.68 -6.47 -3.82
CA LEU A 176 0.51 -5.86 -3.17
C LEU A 176 0.40 -6.40 -1.74
N TYR A 177 0.35 -5.51 -0.78
CA TYR A 177 0.22 -5.83 0.65
C TYR A 177 -0.95 -5.07 1.27
N GLN A 178 -1.61 -5.70 2.23
CA GLN A 178 -2.50 -5.04 3.19
C GLN A 178 -1.77 -4.88 4.53
N VAL A 179 -1.95 -3.75 5.21
CA VAL A 179 -1.50 -3.52 6.60
C VAL A 179 -2.69 -3.04 7.43
N ASP A 180 -2.92 -3.68 8.57
CA ASP A 180 -4.05 -3.39 9.46
C ASP A 180 -3.64 -2.61 10.73
N PRO A 181 -4.60 -2.01 11.47
CA PRO A 181 -4.34 -1.26 12.71
C PRO A 181 -3.45 -1.95 13.75
N SER A 182 -3.43 -3.28 13.76
CA SER A 182 -2.57 -4.08 14.64
C SER A 182 -1.07 -4.02 14.28
N GLY A 183 -0.73 -3.57 13.08
CA GLY A 183 0.57 -3.76 12.46
C GLY A 183 0.72 -5.12 11.75
N SER A 184 -0.33 -5.94 11.69
CA SER A 184 -0.33 -7.17 10.88
C SER A 184 -0.32 -6.79 9.39
N TYR A 185 0.45 -7.52 8.58
CA TYR A 185 0.48 -7.32 7.13
C TYR A 185 0.47 -8.64 6.36
N PHE A 186 -0.16 -8.62 5.18
CA PHE A 186 -0.37 -9.81 4.35
C PHE A 186 -0.21 -9.49 2.86
N PRO A 187 0.46 -10.34 2.07
CA PRO A 187 0.51 -10.20 0.62
C PRO A 187 -0.80 -10.66 -0.04
N TRP A 188 -1.21 -10.00 -1.13
CA TRP A 188 -2.45 -10.31 -1.85
C TRP A 188 -2.24 -10.39 -3.36
N LYS A 189 -3.06 -11.21 -4.04
CA LYS A 189 -3.22 -11.16 -5.51
C LYS A 189 -4.17 -10.03 -5.91
N ALA A 190 -5.30 -9.95 -5.23
CA ALA A 190 -6.23 -8.84 -5.27
C ALA A 190 -6.93 -8.77 -3.91
N THR A 191 -7.28 -7.58 -3.44
CA THR A 191 -8.03 -7.40 -2.20
C THR A 191 -8.75 -6.06 -2.18
N ALA A 192 -9.69 -5.91 -1.25
CA ALA A 192 -10.39 -4.68 -0.96
C ALA A 192 -10.49 -4.46 0.55
N ILE A 193 -10.57 -3.20 0.98
CA ILE A 193 -10.74 -2.74 2.36
C ILE A 193 -11.82 -1.64 2.40
N GLY A 194 -12.43 -1.42 3.57
CA GLY A 194 -13.48 -0.42 3.76
C GLY A 194 -14.91 -0.97 3.79
N LYS A 195 -15.89 -0.07 3.76
CA LYS A 195 -17.32 -0.34 3.97
C LYS A 195 -17.85 -1.52 3.15
N ASN A 196 -17.47 -1.60 1.89
CA ASN A 196 -17.95 -2.63 0.96
C ASN A 196 -16.88 -3.69 0.62
N ALA A 197 -15.89 -3.90 1.50
CA ALA A 197 -14.78 -4.83 1.25
C ALA A 197 -15.25 -6.26 0.99
N THR A 198 -16.25 -6.75 1.72
CA THR A 198 -16.74 -8.13 1.58
C THR A 198 -17.31 -8.39 0.19
N SER A 199 -18.22 -7.53 -0.29
CA SER A 199 -18.80 -7.67 -1.64
C SER A 199 -17.76 -7.45 -2.73
N ALA A 200 -16.86 -6.47 -2.56
CA ALA A 200 -15.76 -6.22 -3.49
C ALA A 200 -14.82 -7.44 -3.61
N LYS A 201 -14.45 -8.08 -2.49
CA LYS A 201 -13.62 -9.30 -2.51
C LYS A 201 -14.31 -10.45 -3.25
N THR A 202 -15.60 -10.69 -3.00
CA THR A 202 -16.36 -11.70 -3.75
C THR A 202 -16.42 -11.41 -5.25
N PHE A 203 -16.48 -10.14 -5.65
CA PHE A 203 -16.43 -9.76 -7.06
C PHE A 203 -15.04 -10.02 -7.66
N LEU A 204 -13.97 -9.63 -6.95
CA LEU A 204 -12.59 -9.85 -7.36
C LEU A 204 -12.27 -11.34 -7.50
N GLU A 205 -12.72 -12.19 -6.57
CA GLU A 205 -12.53 -13.65 -6.63
C GLU A 205 -13.11 -14.27 -7.91
N LYS A 206 -14.20 -13.72 -8.44
CA LYS A 206 -14.83 -14.21 -9.68
C LYS A 206 -14.15 -13.71 -10.95
N ARG A 207 -13.51 -12.55 -10.91
CA ARG A 207 -12.96 -11.86 -12.09
C ARG A 207 -11.44 -11.98 -12.21
N TYR A 208 -10.75 -12.20 -11.11
CA TYR A 208 -9.30 -12.32 -11.09
C TYR A 208 -8.85 -13.63 -11.75
N THR A 209 -7.89 -13.52 -12.65
CA THR A 209 -7.19 -14.66 -13.25
C THR A 209 -5.68 -14.43 -13.19
N GLU A 210 -4.92 -15.52 -13.15
CA GLU A 210 -3.48 -15.42 -13.37
C GLU A 210 -3.20 -15.04 -14.83
N GLY A 211 -2.14 -14.27 -15.09
CA GLY A 211 -1.81 -13.80 -16.44
C GLY A 211 -2.41 -12.44 -16.82
N LEU A 212 -3.23 -11.86 -15.95
CA LEU A 212 -3.94 -10.62 -16.19
C LEU A 212 -3.02 -9.41 -16.44
N GLU A 213 -3.27 -8.65 -17.50
CA GLU A 213 -2.54 -7.42 -17.87
C GLU A 213 -3.02 -6.20 -17.06
N LEU A 214 -2.19 -5.16 -16.95
CA LEU A 214 -2.50 -3.98 -16.14
C LEU A 214 -3.77 -3.26 -16.58
N GLU A 215 -4.04 -3.14 -17.88
CA GLU A 215 -5.27 -2.49 -18.37
C GLU A 215 -6.52 -3.31 -18.01
N ASP A 216 -6.44 -4.64 -18.07
CA ASP A 216 -7.52 -5.51 -17.60
C ASP A 216 -7.71 -5.38 -16.08
N ALA A 217 -6.62 -5.17 -15.33
CA ALA A 217 -6.69 -4.94 -13.88
C ALA A 217 -7.40 -3.63 -13.58
N VAL A 218 -7.08 -2.57 -14.32
CA VAL A 218 -7.76 -1.28 -14.22
C VAL A 218 -9.24 -1.44 -14.56
N HIS A 219 -9.57 -2.20 -15.61
CA HIS A 219 -10.95 -2.47 -15.98
C HIS A 219 -11.73 -3.18 -14.87
N ILE A 220 -11.16 -4.25 -14.29
CA ILE A 220 -11.77 -4.98 -13.17
C ILE A 220 -11.87 -4.10 -11.93
N ALA A 221 -10.85 -3.27 -11.64
CA ALA A 221 -10.87 -2.32 -10.53
C ALA A 221 -12.05 -1.33 -10.66
N LEU A 222 -12.26 -0.78 -11.86
CA LEU A 222 -13.38 0.11 -12.15
C LEU A 222 -14.73 -0.60 -12.00
N LEU A 223 -14.88 -1.81 -12.55
CA LEU A 223 -16.11 -2.59 -12.39
C LEU A 223 -16.38 -2.91 -10.91
N THR A 224 -15.34 -3.26 -10.15
CA THR A 224 -15.48 -3.54 -8.72
C THR A 224 -15.91 -2.30 -7.95
N LEU A 225 -15.34 -1.13 -8.24
CA LEU A 225 -15.77 0.12 -7.62
C LEU A 225 -17.21 0.48 -7.99
N LYS A 226 -17.62 0.25 -9.24
CA LYS A 226 -18.98 0.53 -9.71
C LYS A 226 -20.05 -0.22 -8.91
N GLU A 227 -19.77 -1.45 -8.47
CA GLU A 227 -20.68 -2.23 -7.61
C GLU A 227 -20.75 -1.69 -6.17
N THR A 228 -19.81 -0.83 -5.76
CA THR A 228 -19.68 -0.35 -4.38
C THR A 228 -19.90 1.14 -4.18
N ILE A 229 -19.83 1.95 -5.23
CA ILE A 229 -20.03 3.39 -5.19
C ILE A 229 -21.53 3.68 -5.18
N GLU A 230 -21.97 4.44 -4.18
CA GLU A 230 -23.33 4.99 -4.12
C GLU A 230 -23.35 6.32 -4.90
N GLY A 231 -23.84 6.31 -6.14
CA GLY A 231 -24.01 7.53 -6.95
C GLY A 231 -23.22 7.52 -8.27
N GLU A 232 -22.75 8.70 -8.68
CA GLU A 232 -22.06 8.88 -9.96
C GLU A 232 -20.61 8.43 -9.90
N MET A 233 -20.22 7.60 -10.86
CA MET A 233 -18.84 7.16 -11.06
C MET A 233 -18.26 7.82 -12.31
N ASN A 234 -17.34 8.75 -12.13
CA ASN A 234 -16.62 9.45 -13.19
C ASN A 234 -15.16 9.72 -12.77
N GLY A 235 -14.39 10.44 -13.60
CA GLY A 235 -12.97 10.74 -13.33
C GLY A 235 -12.73 11.61 -12.09
N ASP A 236 -13.72 12.36 -11.64
CA ASP A 236 -13.62 13.24 -10.48
C ASP A 236 -13.95 12.50 -9.18
N THR A 237 -14.81 11.48 -9.24
CA THR A 237 -15.25 10.69 -8.08
C THR A 237 -14.41 9.43 -7.82
N VAL A 238 -13.47 9.10 -8.70
CA VAL A 238 -12.57 7.94 -8.56
C VAL A 238 -11.11 8.37 -8.65
N GLU A 239 -10.25 7.77 -7.83
CA GLU A 239 -8.79 7.92 -7.90
C GLU A 239 -8.13 6.58 -8.17
N ILE A 240 -7.18 6.56 -9.10
CA ILE A 240 -6.47 5.36 -9.56
C ILE A 240 -4.97 5.63 -9.54
N GLY A 241 -4.22 4.78 -8.86
CA GLY A 241 -2.76 4.70 -8.96
C GLY A 241 -2.35 3.47 -9.74
N ARG A 242 -1.47 3.66 -10.73
CA ARG A 242 -0.85 2.57 -11.50
C ARG A 242 0.63 2.49 -11.15
N PHE A 243 1.10 1.29 -10.85
CA PHE A 243 2.49 1.02 -10.48
C PHE A 243 3.01 -0.08 -11.40
N ASN A 244 3.91 0.27 -12.29
CA ASN A 244 4.54 -0.63 -13.25
C ASN A 244 6.06 -0.50 -13.14
N ASN A 245 6.79 -1.28 -13.94
CA ASN A 245 8.23 -1.19 -13.98
C ASN A 245 8.66 0.21 -14.46
N PRO A 246 9.38 1.01 -13.64
CA PRO A 246 9.86 2.34 -14.05
C PRO A 246 10.83 2.31 -15.23
N THR A 247 11.47 1.18 -15.54
CA THR A 247 12.45 1.05 -16.63
C THR A 247 11.83 1.02 -18.03
N LYS A 248 10.49 1.10 -18.15
CA LYS A 248 9.81 1.41 -19.42
C LYS A 248 9.52 2.93 -19.55
N LEU A 249 10.52 3.77 -19.32
CA LEU A 249 10.53 5.10 -19.91
C LEU A 249 10.95 4.92 -21.38
N LEU A 250 9.95 4.75 -22.25
CA LEU A 250 10.15 4.88 -23.69
C LEU A 250 10.59 6.32 -23.95
N HIS A 251 11.89 6.52 -24.19
CA HIS A 251 12.38 7.69 -24.89
C HIS A 251 11.80 7.63 -26.30
N TYR A 252 10.86 8.53 -26.61
CA TYR A 252 10.49 8.91 -27.98
C TYR A 252 11.20 10.21 -28.34
#